data_AF-A0A658NLA7-F1
#
_entry.id   AF-A0A658NLA7-F1
#
_cell.length_a   1.000
_cell.length_b   1.000
_cell.length_c   1.000
_cell.angle_alpha   90.00
_cell.angle_beta   90.00
_cell.angle_gamma   90.00
#
_symmetry.space_group_name_H-M   'P 1'
#
loop_
_entity.id
_entity.type
_entity.pdbx_description
1 polymer ?
#
loop_
_entity_poly.entity_id
_entity_poly.type
_entity_poly.pdbx_seq_one_letter_code
_entity_poly.pdbx_strand_id
1 'polypeptide(L)' 'ANPHDSAFCLLMGHNAVHAAMSGRTGMIVGFWNHEFTHVPIALAVRERKRIDTGGRVWSSVLAATGQGTENV' A
#
# COMPACT_ATOMS: atom_id res chain seq x y z
N ALA A 1 -15.11 3.92 -5.50
CA ALA A 1 -14.22 3.02 -6.24
C ALA A 1 -14.37 3.32 -7.72
N ASN A 2 -13.26 3.63 -8.40
CA ASN A 2 -13.22 3.76 -9.85
C ASN A 2 -13.07 2.35 -10.51
N PRO A 3 -13.17 2.22 -11.85
CA PRO A 3 -13.04 0.90 -12.50
C PRO A 3 -11.72 0.18 -12.22
N HIS A 4 -10.62 0.93 -12.07
CA HIS A 4 -9.32 0.37 -11.72
C HIS A 4 -9.32 -0.20 -10.29
N ASP A 5 -9.90 0.52 -9.32
CA ASP A 5 -10.06 0.04 -7.95
C ASP A 5 -10.89 -1.25 -7.91
N SER A 6 -11.97 -1.32 -8.70
CA SER A 6 -12.82 -2.52 -8.77
C SER A 6 -12.06 -3.73 -9.32
N ALA A 7 -11.30 -3.56 -10.40
CA ALA A 7 -10.48 -4.62 -10.97
C ALA A 7 -9.37 -5.07 -10.00
N PHE A 8 -8.73 -4.12 -9.33
CA PHE A 8 -7.70 -4.40 -8.33
C PHE A 8 -8.26 -5.19 -7.14
N CYS A 9 -9.41 -4.79 -6.60
CA CYS A 9 -10.10 -5.51 -5.52
C CYS A 9 -10.48 -6.94 -5.92
N LEU A 10 -10.95 -7.15 -7.15
CA LEU A 10 -11.25 -8.49 -7.66
C LEU A 10 -10.00 -9.38 -7.66
N LEU A 11 -8.87 -8.87 -8.15
CA LEU A 11 -7.60 -9.61 -8.17
C LEU A 11 -7.08 -9.90 -6.76
N MET A 12 -7.17 -8.95 -5.83
CA MET A 12 -6.84 -9.17 -4.42
C MET A 12 -7.71 -10.29 -3.81
N GLY A 13 -9.02 -10.27 -4.09
CA GLY A 13 -9.96 -11.29 -3.64
C GLY A 13 -9.63 -12.69 -4.19
N HIS A 14 -9.34 -12.80 -5.49
CA HIS A 14 -8.93 -14.07 -6.10
C HIS A 14 -7.67 -14.66 -5.44
N ASN A 15 -6.65 -13.82 -5.21
CA ASN A 15 -5.43 -14.26 -4.52
C ASN A 15 -5.72 -14.70 -3.09
N ALA A 16 -6.61 -14.01 -2.37
CA ALA A 16 -6.99 -14.38 -1.01
C ALA A 16 -7.71 -15.73 -0.98
N VAL A 17 -8.62 -15.98 -1.92
CA VAL A 17 -9.33 -17.27 -2.06
C VAL A 17 -8.33 -18.39 -2.38
N HIS A 18 -7.42 -18.20 -3.34
CA HIS A 18 -6.40 -19.20 -3.66
C HIS A 18 -5.47 -19.51 -2.46
N ALA A 19 -5.06 -18.47 -1.71
CA ALA A 19 -4.27 -18.65 -0.49
C ALA A 19 -5.03 -19.49 0.55
N ALA A 20 -6.30 -19.16 0.80
CA ALA A 20 -7.14 -19.90 1.73
C ALA A 20 -7.36 -21.36 1.29
N MET A 21 -7.67 -21.60 0.01
CA MET A 21 -7.88 -22.94 -0.56
C MET A 21 -6.63 -23.81 -0.50
N SER A 22 -5.44 -23.20 -0.51
CA SER A 22 -4.15 -23.90 -0.33
C SER A 22 -3.72 -24.04 1.13
N GLY A 23 -4.63 -23.77 2.09
CA GLY A 23 -4.41 -23.97 3.51
C GLY A 23 -3.66 -22.85 4.22
N ARG A 24 -3.43 -21.70 3.58
CA ARG A 24 -2.75 -20.56 4.23
C ARG A 24 -3.72 -19.81 5.14
N THR A 25 -3.26 -19.49 6.35
CA THR A 25 -4.02 -18.76 7.37
C THR A 25 -3.11 -17.75 8.09
N GLY A 26 -3.68 -16.84 8.89
CA GLY A 26 -2.93 -15.87 9.69
C GLY A 26 -2.16 -14.83 8.87
N MET A 27 -2.58 -14.58 7.62
CA MET A 27 -1.95 -13.64 6.69
C MET A 27 -2.98 -12.75 6.01
N ILE A 28 -2.51 -11.65 5.43
CA ILE A 28 -3.24 -10.82 4.49
C ILE A 28 -2.61 -10.96 3.09
N VAL A 29 -3.42 -10.73 2.06
CA VAL A 29 -2.90 -10.47 0.72
C VAL A 29 -2.58 -8.99 0.62
N GLY A 30 -1.39 -8.66 0.16
CA GLY A 30 -0.93 -7.31 -0.16
C GLY A 30 -0.49 -7.19 -1.62
N PHE A 31 -0.14 -5.98 -2.04
CA PHE A 31 0.47 -5.73 -3.34
C PHE A 31 1.73 -4.91 -3.16
N TRP A 32 2.87 -5.46 -3.56
CA TRP A 32 4.17 -4.82 -3.41
C TRP A 32 5.07 -5.17 -4.59
N ASN A 33 5.80 -4.17 -5.09
CA ASN A 33 6.67 -4.30 -6.25
C ASN A 33 6.02 -4.99 -7.47
N HIS A 34 4.79 -4.61 -7.80
CA HIS A 34 3.99 -5.17 -8.89
C HIS A 34 3.57 -6.65 -8.71
N GLU A 35 3.70 -7.21 -7.50
CA GLU A 35 3.31 -8.58 -7.19
C GLU A 35 2.28 -8.65 -6.06
N PHE A 36 1.40 -9.65 -6.12
CA PHE A 36 0.53 -10.01 -5.00
C PHE A 36 1.31 -10.83 -3.99
N THR A 37 1.28 -10.41 -2.73
CA THR A 37 2.14 -10.94 -1.66
C THR A 37 1.32 -11.47 -0.50
N HIS A 38 1.80 -12.53 0.14
CA HIS A 38 1.25 -13.00 1.42
C HIS A 38 2.06 -12.41 2.57
N VAL A 39 1.40 -11.67 3.45
CA VAL A 39 2.05 -11.01 4.59
C VAL A 39 1.41 -11.51 5.88
N PRO A 40 2.16 -12.14 6.80
CA PRO A 40 1.64 -12.52 8.11
C PRO A 40 0.99 -11.33 8.83
N ILE A 41 -0.17 -11.53 9.46
CA ILE A 41 -0.92 -10.45 10.14
C ILE A 41 -0.05 -9.75 11.18
N ALA A 42 0.71 -10.51 11.97
CA ALA A 42 1.61 -9.96 12.99
C ALA A 42 2.67 -9.01 12.41
N LEU A 43 3.18 -9.27 11.20
CA LEU A 43 4.10 -8.38 10.51
C LEU A 43 3.38 -7.17 9.92
N ALA A 44 2.20 -7.38 9.33
CA ALA A 44 1.42 -6.32 8.71
C ALA A 44 0.98 -5.23 9.71
N VAL A 45 0.71 -5.61 10.97
CA VAL A 45 0.28 -4.67 12.01
C VAL A 45 1.44 -4.08 12.83
N ARG A 46 2.66 -4.56 12.64
CA ARG A 46 3.83 -4.14 13.44
C ARG A 46 4.15 -2.66 13.26
N GLU A 47 4.07 -2.18 12.02
CA GLU A 47 4.37 -0.81 11.64
C GLU A 47 3.42 -0.31 10.56
N ARG A 48 3.23 1.01 10.49
CA ARG A 48 2.41 1.65 9.46
C ARG A 48 3.27 2.49 8.53
N LYS A 49 2.99 2.42 7.23
CA LYS A 49 3.64 3.28 6.22
C LYS A 49 3.37 4.75 6.57
N ARG A 50 4.45 5.53 6.73
CA ARG A 50 4.42 6.99 6.91
C ARG A 50 4.93 7.66 5.66
N ILE A 51 4.46 8.90 5.42
CA ILE A 51 5.05 9.75 4.39
C ILE A 51 6.44 10.14 4.87
N ASP A 52 7.43 9.97 4.00
CA ASP A 52 8.76 10.54 4.21
C ASP A 52 8.69 12.04 3.90
N THR A 53 8.85 12.87 4.94
CA THR A 53 8.81 14.33 4.83
C THR A 53 10.04 14.91 4.13
N GLY A 54 11.15 14.17 4.07
CA GLY A 54 12.31 14.52 3.25
C GLY A 54 12.20 14.00 1.81
N GLY A 55 11.19 13.19 1.52
CA GLY A 55 11.02 12.51 0.25
C GLY A 55 10.31 13.36 -0.80
N ARG A 56 10.52 12.98 -2.07
CA ARG A 56 9.97 13.67 -3.25
C ARG A 56 8.47 13.92 -3.17
N VAL A 57 7.69 12.96 -2.67
CA VAL A 57 6.23 13.08 -2.55
C VAL A 57 5.85 14.29 -1.71
N TRP A 58 6.50 14.46 -0.55
CA TRP A 58 6.22 15.59 0.33
C TRP A 58 6.77 16.90 -0.24
N SER A 59 7.95 16.87 -0.87
CA SER A 59 8.49 18.05 -1.57
C SER A 59 7.54 18.55 -2.66
N SER A 60 6.89 17.66 -3.40
CA SER A 60 5.89 18.03 -4.41
C SER A 60 4.66 18.70 -3.78
N VAL A 61 4.23 18.28 -2.59
CA VAL A 61 3.14 18.94 -1.86
C VAL A 61 3.55 20.36 -1.50
N LEU A 62 4.72 20.57 -0.88
CA LEU A 62 5.21 21.90 -0.50
C LEU A 62 5.34 22.84 -1.70
N ALA A 63 5.84 22.34 -2.83
CA ALA A 63 5.94 23.12 -4.06
C ALA A 63 4.56 23.50 -4.61
N ALA A 64 3.60 22.58 -4.61
CA ALA A 64 2.25 22.80 -5.12
C ALA A 64 1.41 23.74 -4.22
N THR A 65 1.63 23.72 -2.91
CA THR A 65 0.94 24.58 -1.94
C THR A 65 1.62 25.93 -1.74
N GLY A 66 2.78 26.17 -2.34
CA GLY A 66 3.58 27.38 -2.11
C GLY A 66 4.20 27.45 -0.71
N GLN A 67 4.25 26.32 0.02
CA GLN A 67 4.84 26.21 1.35
C GLN A 67 6.33 25.84 1.31
N GLY A 68 6.94 25.85 0.11
CA GLY A 68 8.37 25.66 -0.08
C GLY A 68 9.14 26.86 0.45
N THR A 69 9.79 26.69 1.61
CA THR A 69 10.81 27.57 2.23
C THR A 69 11.08 28.89 1.51
N GLU A 70 10.31 29.92 1.85
CA GLU A 70 10.82 31.29 1.91
C GLU A 70 11.67 31.40 3.19
N ASN A 71 13.00 31.40 2.99
CA ASN A 71 14.08 31.91 3.85
C ASN A 71 14.08 31.57 5.37
N VAL A 72 14.97 30.65 5.77
CA VAL A 72 16.14 30.95 6.64
C VAL A 72 17.33 30.12 6.13
#